data_AF-A0A4Y8CCW2-F1
#
_entry.id   AF-A0A4Y8CCW2-F1
#
_cell.length_a   1.000
_cell.length_b   1.000
_cell.length_c   1.000
_cell.angle_alpha   90.00
_cell.angle_beta   90.00
_cell.angle_gamma   90.00
#
_symmetry.space_group_name_H-M   'P 1'
#
loop_
_entity.id
_entity.type
_entity.pdbx_description
1 polymer ?
#
loop_
_entity_poly.entity_id
_entity_poly.type
_entity_poly.pdbx_seq_one_letter_code
_entity_poly.pdbx_strand_id
1 'polypeptide(L)'
;KFSKVLQKNSRLLSFIINMIKTERKNISLLRGYENAEISRHISNQISQKSVDSLIASAQKHFNLVSQFYKRKKQILGYDELKDYDRYAPIGKEASFDFKTSKNIVLEAFQAFSPQFYDIAKNAFDQGWIDVYPQENKQGGAFSHSATSDAHPFVLLNYTNKRRDLFTLAHELGHTIHQKLSYNVSYLNQNTPLTTAETASVFAEMLVFDFIKDKLKKEELLSLYANKIEDI
;
A
#
# COMPACT_ATOMS: atom_id res chain seq x y z
N LYS A 1 21.72 15.58 5.65
CA LYS A 1 22.46 14.81 4.61
C LYS A 1 21.61 14.61 3.34
N PHE A 2 20.34 14.19 3.46
CA PHE A 2 19.41 14.08 2.32
C PHE A 2 19.05 15.42 1.63
N SER A 3 18.65 16.43 2.41
CA SER A 3 18.29 17.77 1.89
C SER A 3 19.41 18.46 1.10
N LYS A 4 20.68 18.27 1.48
CA LYS A 4 21.84 18.82 0.75
C LYS A 4 22.00 18.20 -0.65
N VAL A 5 21.72 16.90 -0.79
CA VAL A 5 21.78 16.22 -2.10
C VAL A 5 20.64 16.67 -3.01
N LEU A 6 19.42 16.81 -2.46
CA LEU A 6 18.29 17.38 -3.21
C LEU A 6 18.59 18.81 -3.65
N GLN A 7 19.16 19.64 -2.77
CA GLN A 7 19.53 21.02 -3.11
C GLN A 7 20.60 21.08 -4.20
N LYS A 8 21.66 20.24 -4.10
CA LYS A 8 22.70 20.12 -5.13
C LYS A 8 22.12 19.76 -6.50
N ASN A 9 21.11 18.90 -6.53
CA ASN A 9 20.46 18.44 -7.77
C ASN A 9 19.19 19.22 -8.12
N SER A 10 18.89 20.31 -7.41
CA SER A 10 17.62 21.04 -7.54
C SER A 10 17.32 21.45 -8.97
N ARG A 11 18.33 21.94 -9.71
CA ARG A 11 18.18 22.32 -11.13
C ARG A 11 17.77 21.13 -12.01
N LEU A 12 18.42 19.99 -11.84
CA LEU A 12 18.11 18.76 -12.60
C LEU A 12 16.71 18.25 -12.27
N LEU A 13 16.38 18.14 -10.97
CA LEU A 13 15.06 17.68 -10.53
C LEU A 13 13.94 18.62 -10.99
N SER A 14 14.18 19.94 -10.96
CA SER A 14 13.24 20.95 -11.46
C SER A 14 13.05 20.82 -12.97
N PHE A 15 14.12 20.57 -13.72
CA PHE A 15 14.05 20.31 -15.15
C PHE A 15 13.20 19.06 -15.45
N ILE A 16 13.45 17.95 -14.75
CA ILE A 16 12.67 16.70 -14.90
C ILE A 16 11.18 16.95 -14.64
N ILE A 17 10.84 17.61 -13.54
CA ILE A 17 9.44 17.92 -13.20
C ILE A 17 8.82 18.84 -14.26
N ASN A 18 9.55 19.83 -14.76
CA ASN A 18 9.08 20.71 -15.82
C ASN A 18 8.82 19.96 -17.13
N MET A 19 9.67 18.98 -17.48
CA MET A 19 9.45 18.13 -18.64
C MET A 19 8.20 17.27 -18.49
N ILE A 20 8.01 16.61 -17.35
CA ILE A 20 6.79 15.81 -17.06
C ILE A 20 5.53 16.69 -17.12
N LYS A 21 5.58 17.90 -16.55
CA LYS A 21 4.45 18.85 -16.60
C LYS A 21 4.17 19.32 -18.04
N THR A 22 5.21 19.55 -18.82
CA THR A 22 5.08 19.97 -20.23
C THR A 22 4.46 18.85 -21.07
N GLU A 23 4.95 17.61 -20.91
CA GLU A 23 4.36 16.44 -21.55
C GLU A 23 2.88 16.29 -21.17
N ARG A 24 2.55 16.39 -19.87
CA ARG A 24 1.17 16.28 -19.41
C ARG A 24 0.27 17.37 -20.00
N LYS A 25 0.76 18.61 -20.08
CA LYS A 25 0.06 19.72 -20.74
C LYS A 25 -0.18 19.41 -22.21
N ASN A 26 0.84 18.96 -22.94
CA ASN A 26 0.74 18.63 -24.36
C ASN A 26 -0.28 17.51 -24.60
N ILE A 27 -0.25 16.43 -23.80
CA ILE A 27 -1.23 15.35 -23.88
C ILE A 27 -2.65 15.88 -23.64
N SER A 28 -2.82 16.75 -22.64
CA SER A 28 -4.14 17.31 -22.33
C SER A 28 -4.68 18.16 -23.48
N LEU A 29 -3.84 19.01 -24.08
CA LEU A 29 -4.20 19.82 -25.25
C LEU A 29 -4.55 18.94 -26.46
N LEU A 30 -3.70 17.96 -26.80
CA LEU A 30 -3.89 17.07 -27.96
C LEU A 30 -5.14 16.19 -27.83
N ARG A 31 -5.54 15.84 -26.59
CA ARG A 31 -6.74 15.04 -26.30
C ARG A 31 -7.98 15.89 -26.02
N GLY A 32 -7.86 17.22 -26.02
CA GLY A 32 -8.98 18.12 -25.72
C GLY A 32 -9.46 18.08 -24.26
N TYR A 33 -8.60 17.71 -23.32
CA TYR A 33 -8.94 17.73 -21.89
C TYR A 33 -8.87 19.15 -21.33
N GLU A 34 -9.93 19.56 -20.63
CA GLU A 34 -10.04 20.89 -20.01
C GLU A 34 -9.00 21.12 -18.89
N ASN A 35 -8.58 20.05 -18.22
CA ASN A 35 -7.60 20.08 -17.15
C ASN A 35 -6.70 18.83 -17.16
N ALA A 36 -5.65 18.87 -16.35
CA ALA A 36 -4.63 17.82 -16.30
C ALA A 36 -5.06 16.54 -15.55
N GLU A 37 -6.22 16.51 -14.91
CA GLU A 37 -6.70 15.41 -14.06
C GLU A 37 -7.71 14.51 -14.78
N ILE A 38 -8.47 15.04 -15.76
CA ILE A 38 -9.48 14.30 -16.53
C ILE A 38 -9.00 12.93 -17.02
N SER A 39 -7.79 12.84 -17.60
CA SER A 39 -7.34 11.53 -18.11
C SER A 39 -7.18 10.48 -17.00
N ARG A 40 -6.87 10.90 -15.76
CA ARG A 40 -6.81 9.99 -14.61
C ARG A 40 -8.20 9.64 -14.09
N HIS A 41 -9.14 10.58 -14.16
CA HIS A 41 -10.54 10.31 -13.84
C HIS A 41 -11.12 9.24 -14.78
N ILE A 42 -10.86 9.38 -16.09
CA ILE A 42 -11.27 8.39 -17.09
C ILE A 42 -10.59 7.03 -16.83
N SER A 43 -9.27 6.99 -16.64
CA SER A 43 -8.57 5.71 -16.42
C SER A 43 -9.01 5.01 -15.14
N ASN A 44 -9.37 5.77 -14.12
CA ASN A 44 -9.82 5.23 -12.84
C ASN A 44 -11.33 5.03 -12.77
N GLN A 45 -12.08 5.40 -13.82
CA GLN A 45 -13.54 5.36 -13.86
C GLN A 45 -14.19 6.12 -12.69
N ILE A 46 -13.62 7.27 -12.34
CA ILE A 46 -14.11 8.13 -11.25
C ILE A 46 -14.52 9.52 -11.76
N SER A 47 -15.30 10.24 -10.95
CA SER A 47 -15.71 11.61 -11.26
C SER A 47 -14.80 12.64 -10.59
N GLN A 48 -14.74 13.85 -11.14
CA GLN A 48 -14.11 15.01 -10.51
C GLN A 48 -14.64 15.22 -9.07
N LYS A 49 -15.97 15.18 -8.92
CA LYS A 49 -16.64 15.35 -7.63
C LYS A 49 -16.15 14.33 -6.59
N SER A 50 -15.84 13.10 -7.00
CA SER A 50 -15.31 12.08 -6.09
C SER A 50 -13.94 12.47 -5.54
N VAL A 51 -13.05 12.98 -6.39
CA VAL A 51 -11.71 13.44 -5.99
C VAL A 51 -11.79 14.69 -5.13
N ASP A 52 -12.59 15.68 -5.53
CA ASP A 52 -12.78 16.91 -4.77
C ASP A 52 -13.35 16.62 -3.37
N SER A 53 -14.29 15.68 -3.27
CA SER A 53 -14.88 15.25 -2.00
C SER A 53 -13.84 14.59 -1.09
N LEU A 54 -12.95 13.76 -1.65
CA LEU A 54 -11.84 13.16 -0.90
C LEU A 54 -10.90 14.24 -0.36
N ILE A 55 -10.48 15.18 -1.22
CA ILE A 55 -9.58 16.28 -0.83
C ILE A 55 -10.22 17.13 0.26
N ALA A 56 -11.47 17.56 0.08
CA ALA A 56 -12.18 18.37 1.05
C ALA A 56 -12.35 17.64 2.39
N SER A 57 -12.67 16.35 2.35
CA SER A 57 -12.79 15.53 3.56
C SER A 57 -11.45 15.39 4.29
N ALA A 58 -10.35 15.11 3.57
CA ALA A 58 -9.02 15.03 4.15
C ALA A 58 -8.60 16.35 4.80
N GLN A 59 -8.76 17.47 4.09
CA GLN A 59 -8.43 18.81 4.57
C GLN A 59 -9.22 19.19 5.83
N LYS A 60 -10.51 18.87 5.88
CA LYS A 60 -11.37 19.10 7.04
C LYS A 60 -10.86 18.38 8.31
N HIS A 61 -10.14 17.29 8.15
CA HIS A 61 -9.69 16.42 9.25
C HIS A 61 -8.17 16.44 9.48
N PHE A 62 -7.42 17.41 8.95
CA PHE A 62 -5.97 17.55 9.20
C PHE A 62 -5.62 17.68 10.69
N ASN A 63 -6.57 18.10 11.53
CA ASN A 63 -6.40 18.11 12.98
C ASN A 63 -6.15 16.72 13.58
N LEU A 64 -6.61 15.63 12.94
CA LEU A 64 -6.34 14.26 13.39
C LEU A 64 -4.85 13.92 13.31
N VAL A 65 -4.20 14.30 12.22
CA VAL A 65 -2.74 14.11 12.03
C VAL A 65 -1.96 14.88 13.10
N SER A 66 -2.36 16.13 13.38
CA SER A 66 -1.74 16.93 14.45
C SER A 66 -1.93 16.29 15.83
N GLN A 67 -3.12 15.78 16.14
CA GLN A 67 -3.40 15.09 17.40
C GLN A 67 -2.55 13.84 17.57
N PHE A 68 -2.42 13.04 16.52
CA PHE A 68 -1.57 11.85 16.53
C PHE A 68 -0.12 12.19 16.85
N TYR A 69 0.49 13.15 16.13
CA TYR A 69 1.89 13.50 16.39
C TYR A 69 2.12 14.18 17.75
N LYS A 70 1.15 14.96 18.25
CA LYS A 70 1.18 15.46 19.64
C LYS A 70 1.20 14.30 20.64
N ARG A 71 0.40 13.27 20.40
CA ARG A 71 0.36 12.08 21.26
C ARG A 71 1.64 11.26 21.17
N LYS A 72 2.16 11.03 19.96
CA LYS A 72 3.44 10.34 19.73
C LYS A 72 4.58 11.05 20.45
N LYS A 73 4.65 12.39 20.37
CA LYS A 73 5.63 13.20 21.12
C LYS A 73 5.59 12.92 22.63
N GLN A 74 4.40 12.89 23.22
CA GLN A 74 4.23 12.59 24.65
C GLN A 74 4.67 11.16 24.99
N ILE A 75 4.33 10.18 24.15
CA ILE A 75 4.70 8.78 24.35
C ILE A 75 6.22 8.58 24.30
N LEU A 76 6.90 9.26 23.39
CA LEU A 76 8.36 9.19 23.24
C LEU A 76 9.12 10.05 24.25
N GLY A 77 8.42 10.91 25.01
CA GLY A 77 9.06 11.79 25.99
C GLY A 77 9.89 12.92 25.37
N TYR A 78 9.54 13.36 24.16
CA TYR A 78 10.27 14.44 23.49
C TYR A 78 9.67 15.82 23.80
N ASP A 79 10.53 16.82 23.97
CA ASP A 79 10.07 18.22 24.12
C ASP A 79 9.47 18.74 22.82
N GLU A 80 10.11 18.39 21.69
CA GLU A 80 9.71 18.74 20.33
C GLU A 80 9.88 17.52 19.41
N LEU A 81 8.94 17.31 18.47
CA LEU A 81 9.02 16.25 17.47
C LEU A 81 9.53 16.87 16.15
N LYS A 82 10.73 16.48 15.71
CA LYS A 82 11.29 16.92 14.42
C LYS A 82 10.82 16.02 13.29
N ASP A 83 11.05 16.44 12.05
CA ASP A 83 10.63 15.67 10.86
C ASP A 83 11.25 14.27 10.82
N TYR A 84 12.50 14.12 11.27
CA TYR A 84 13.18 12.82 11.36
C TYR A 84 12.65 11.92 12.48
N ASP A 85 11.94 12.47 13.47
CA ASP A 85 11.32 11.70 14.55
C ASP A 85 9.96 11.12 14.15
N ARG A 86 9.39 11.55 13.01
CA ARG A 86 8.05 11.11 12.57
C ARG A 86 7.95 9.60 12.41
N TYR A 87 9.04 8.92 12.06
CA TYR A 87 9.09 7.47 11.87
C TYR A 87 9.79 6.74 13.02
N ALA A 88 10.07 7.42 14.15
CA ALA A 88 10.61 6.76 15.34
C ALA A 88 9.62 5.70 15.84
N PRO A 89 10.03 4.46 16.09
CA PRO A 89 9.10 3.40 16.48
C PRO A 89 8.50 3.66 17.86
N ILE A 90 7.21 3.33 18.03
CA ILE A 90 6.58 3.25 19.35
C ILE A 90 6.61 1.79 19.82
N GLY A 91 7.23 1.54 20.97
CA GLY A 91 7.35 0.20 21.54
C GLY A 91 8.43 -0.65 20.86
N LYS A 92 8.40 -1.96 21.11
CA LYS A 92 9.35 -2.91 20.52
C LYS A 92 8.92 -3.29 19.10
N GLU A 93 9.91 -3.39 18.21
CA GLU A 93 9.68 -3.97 16.89
C GLU A 93 9.35 -5.46 17.05
N ALA A 94 8.24 -5.88 16.44
CA ALA A 94 7.90 -7.29 16.32
C ALA A 94 8.50 -7.86 15.03
N SER A 95 9.11 -9.03 15.15
CA SER A 95 9.64 -9.80 14.02
C SER A 95 8.66 -10.90 13.65
N PHE A 96 8.39 -11.03 12.35
CA PHE A 96 7.53 -12.06 11.79
C PHE A 96 8.29 -12.75 10.67
N ASP A 97 8.83 -13.94 10.93
CA ASP A 97 9.41 -14.72 9.84
C ASP A 97 8.34 -15.07 8.79
N PHE A 98 8.78 -15.36 7.56
CA PHE A 98 7.86 -15.58 6.45
C PHE A 98 6.88 -16.75 6.70
N LYS A 99 7.32 -17.79 7.42
CA LYS A 99 6.47 -18.94 7.77
C LYS A 99 5.34 -18.53 8.73
N THR A 100 5.67 -17.75 9.74
CA THR A 100 4.71 -17.19 10.70
C THR A 100 3.72 -16.29 9.97
N SER A 101 4.20 -15.43 9.08
CA SER A 101 3.33 -14.54 8.29
C SER A 101 2.41 -15.31 7.34
N LYS A 102 2.91 -16.36 6.66
CA LYS A 102 2.07 -17.28 5.87
C LYS A 102 0.91 -17.81 6.70
N ASN A 103 1.18 -18.32 7.90
CA ASN A 103 0.14 -18.88 8.76
C ASN A 103 -0.88 -17.82 9.20
N ILE A 104 -0.40 -16.66 9.64
CA ILE A 104 -1.27 -15.54 10.06
C ILE A 104 -2.20 -15.13 8.93
N VAL A 105 -1.66 -14.90 7.72
CA VAL A 105 -2.44 -14.48 6.56
C VAL A 105 -3.49 -15.53 6.18
N LEU A 106 -3.09 -16.81 6.14
CA LEU A 106 -4.01 -17.89 5.80
C LEU A 106 -5.12 -18.04 6.84
N GLU A 107 -4.82 -17.98 8.14
CA GLU A 107 -5.84 -18.05 9.18
C GLU A 107 -6.80 -16.85 9.13
N ALA A 108 -6.28 -15.63 8.92
CA ALA A 108 -7.10 -14.43 8.79
C ALA A 108 -8.04 -14.52 7.57
N PHE A 109 -7.53 -14.98 6.43
CA PHE A 109 -8.34 -15.17 5.23
C PHE A 109 -9.34 -16.30 5.36
N GLN A 110 -8.99 -17.41 6.01
CA GLN A 110 -9.89 -18.52 6.29
C GLN A 110 -11.06 -18.11 7.19
N ALA A 111 -10.78 -17.28 8.21
CA ALA A 111 -11.80 -16.75 9.10
C ALA A 111 -12.81 -15.84 8.37
N PHE A 112 -12.38 -15.18 7.30
CA PHE A 112 -13.22 -14.33 6.46
C PHE A 112 -13.98 -15.13 5.38
N SER A 113 -13.27 -15.90 4.56
CA SER A 113 -13.84 -16.63 3.42
C SER A 113 -12.96 -17.82 3.01
N PRO A 114 -13.54 -19.04 2.86
CA PRO A 114 -12.82 -20.18 2.30
C PRO A 114 -12.19 -19.89 0.93
N GLN A 115 -12.85 -19.09 0.09
CA GLN A 115 -12.34 -18.75 -1.24
C GLN A 115 -11.08 -17.88 -1.17
N PHE A 116 -10.99 -16.95 -0.20
CA PHE A 116 -9.78 -16.15 0.02
C PHE A 116 -8.62 -17.05 0.48
N TYR A 117 -8.90 -17.96 1.42
CA TYR A 117 -7.93 -18.95 1.88
C TYR A 117 -7.40 -19.82 0.73
N ASP A 118 -8.29 -20.41 -0.08
CA ASP A 118 -7.88 -21.33 -1.14
C ASP A 118 -6.99 -20.65 -2.18
N ILE A 119 -7.31 -19.42 -2.57
CA ILE A 119 -6.51 -18.65 -3.53
C ILE A 119 -5.14 -18.30 -2.92
N ALA A 120 -5.10 -17.78 -1.70
CA ALA A 120 -3.84 -17.43 -1.04
C ALA A 120 -2.98 -18.67 -0.77
N LYS A 121 -3.59 -19.78 -0.35
CA LYS A 121 -2.91 -21.06 -0.14
C LYS A 121 -2.24 -21.55 -1.42
N ASN A 122 -2.95 -21.49 -2.55
CA ASN A 122 -2.37 -21.81 -3.85
C ASN A 122 -1.18 -20.90 -4.19
N ALA A 123 -1.26 -19.60 -3.90
CA ALA A 123 -0.13 -18.69 -4.12
C ALA A 123 1.13 -19.11 -3.37
N PHE A 124 1.00 -19.55 -2.12
CA PHE A 124 2.13 -20.04 -1.34
C PHE A 124 2.63 -21.43 -1.79
N ASP A 125 1.73 -22.33 -2.16
CA ASP A 125 2.08 -23.73 -2.40
C ASP A 125 2.56 -23.99 -3.84
N GLN A 126 2.16 -23.14 -4.79
CA GLN A 126 2.46 -23.28 -6.22
C GLN A 126 3.56 -22.31 -6.71
N GLY A 127 4.27 -21.65 -5.80
CA GLY A 127 5.43 -20.82 -6.14
C GLY A 127 5.10 -19.51 -6.85
N TRP A 128 3.95 -18.88 -6.55
CA TRP A 128 3.57 -17.60 -7.17
C TRP A 128 4.31 -16.40 -6.58
N ILE A 129 5.00 -16.58 -5.45
CA ILE A 129 5.56 -15.52 -4.62
C ILE A 129 7.10 -15.60 -4.64
N ASP A 130 7.75 -14.55 -5.13
CA ASP A 130 9.19 -14.33 -5.02
C ASP A 130 9.51 -13.47 -3.77
N VAL A 131 9.93 -14.15 -2.70
CA VAL A 131 9.84 -13.63 -1.32
C VAL A 131 10.98 -12.71 -0.89
N TYR A 132 12.23 -13.15 -1.04
CA TYR A 132 13.37 -12.55 -0.34
C TYR A 132 14.10 -11.50 -1.20
N PRO A 133 14.70 -10.47 -0.58
CA PRO A 133 15.59 -9.55 -1.29
C PRO A 133 16.78 -10.29 -1.90
N GLN A 134 17.19 -9.87 -3.09
CA GLN A 134 18.39 -10.37 -3.77
C GLN A 134 19.15 -9.20 -4.41
N GLU A 135 20.44 -9.41 -4.68
CA GLU A 135 21.24 -8.44 -5.43
C GLU A 135 20.57 -8.14 -6.78
N ASN A 136 20.41 -6.87 -7.12
CA ASN A 136 19.77 -6.39 -8.35
C ASN A 136 18.27 -6.74 -8.50
N LYS A 137 17.62 -7.31 -7.48
CA LYS A 137 16.15 -7.49 -7.49
C LYS A 137 15.46 -6.14 -7.39
N GLN A 138 14.36 -5.98 -8.14
CA GLN A 138 13.53 -4.78 -8.07
C GLN A 138 13.05 -4.55 -6.62
N GLY A 139 13.19 -3.32 -6.13
CA GLY A 139 12.71 -2.93 -4.81
C GLY A 139 11.19 -2.81 -4.74
N GLY A 140 10.65 -2.78 -3.51
CA GLY A 140 9.22 -2.69 -3.25
C GLY A 140 8.53 -4.05 -3.27
N ALA A 141 7.23 -4.03 -3.55
CA ALA A 141 6.40 -5.22 -3.70
C ALA A 141 5.33 -4.95 -4.77
N PHE A 142 4.82 -6.01 -5.40
CA PHE A 142 3.66 -5.92 -6.30
C PHE A 142 3.01 -7.29 -6.52
N SER A 143 1.74 -7.27 -6.95
CA SER A 143 1.02 -8.39 -7.56
C SER A 143 0.69 -8.06 -9.01
N HIS A 144 1.33 -8.77 -9.94
CA HIS A 144 1.12 -8.55 -11.37
C HIS A 144 0.16 -9.59 -11.94
N SER A 145 -0.93 -9.10 -12.53
CA SER A 145 -1.83 -9.95 -13.29
C SER A 145 -1.17 -10.37 -14.60
N ALA A 146 -1.33 -11.64 -14.98
CA ALA A 146 -0.97 -12.16 -16.29
C ALA A 146 -2.24 -12.34 -17.15
N THR A 147 -2.38 -13.48 -17.83
CA THR A 147 -3.61 -13.88 -18.54
C THR A 147 -4.52 -14.72 -17.63
N SER A 148 -5.76 -14.96 -18.05
CA SER A 148 -6.71 -15.83 -17.32
C SER A 148 -6.21 -17.26 -17.14
N ASP A 149 -5.38 -17.72 -18.08
CA ASP A 149 -4.78 -19.07 -18.09
C ASP A 149 -3.54 -19.16 -17.18
N ALA A 150 -2.99 -18.02 -16.77
CA ALA A 150 -1.88 -17.93 -15.84
C ALA A 150 -2.35 -17.52 -14.44
N HIS A 151 -1.52 -17.76 -13.44
CA HIS A 151 -1.72 -17.18 -12.11
C HIS A 151 -1.08 -15.78 -12.05
N PRO A 152 -1.52 -14.92 -11.11
CA PRO A 152 -0.79 -13.72 -10.77
C PRO A 152 0.59 -14.03 -10.19
N PHE A 153 1.50 -13.08 -10.31
CA PHE A 153 2.85 -13.17 -9.78
C PHE A 153 3.03 -12.12 -8.69
N VAL A 154 3.52 -12.54 -7.53
CA VAL A 154 3.78 -11.67 -6.39
C VAL A 154 5.28 -11.52 -6.21
N LEU A 155 5.75 -10.28 -6.20
CA LEU A 155 7.12 -9.94 -5.83
C LEU A 155 7.12 -9.28 -4.47
N LEU A 156 7.98 -9.76 -3.57
CA LEU A 156 8.22 -9.19 -2.25
C LEU A 156 9.72 -8.93 -2.04
N ASN A 157 10.01 -8.10 -1.05
CA ASN A 157 11.34 -7.94 -0.47
C ASN A 157 11.22 -8.12 1.04
N TYR A 158 10.93 -9.36 1.47
CA TYR A 158 10.55 -9.70 2.84
C TYR A 158 11.77 -9.72 3.79
N THR A 159 11.74 -8.91 4.85
CA THR A 159 12.83 -8.70 5.81
C THR A 159 12.44 -9.01 7.27
N ASN A 160 11.36 -9.77 7.45
CA ASN A 160 10.79 -10.17 8.74
C ASN A 160 10.23 -9.04 9.62
N LYS A 161 9.96 -7.87 9.06
CA LYS A 161 9.34 -6.77 9.79
C LYS A 161 7.83 -6.94 9.82
N ARG A 162 7.17 -6.38 10.85
CA ARG A 162 5.70 -6.27 10.87
C ARG A 162 5.12 -5.66 9.60
N ARG A 163 5.80 -4.66 9.01
CA ARG A 163 5.38 -4.07 7.74
C ARG A 163 5.33 -5.10 6.62
N ASP A 164 6.27 -6.03 6.58
CA ASP A 164 6.36 -7.05 5.53
C ASP A 164 5.18 -8.04 5.60
N LEU A 165 4.66 -8.33 6.80
CA LEU A 165 3.41 -9.08 6.98
C LEU A 165 2.22 -8.36 6.31
N PHE A 166 2.10 -7.06 6.52
CA PHE A 166 1.03 -6.26 5.91
C PHE A 166 1.22 -6.11 4.40
N THR A 167 2.44 -5.88 3.93
CA THR A 167 2.75 -5.90 2.49
C THR A 167 2.38 -7.24 1.85
N LEU A 168 2.70 -8.37 2.49
CA LEU A 168 2.30 -9.69 2.00
C LEU A 168 0.76 -9.82 1.88
N ALA A 169 0.03 -9.38 2.90
CA ALA A 169 -1.43 -9.39 2.88
C ALA A 169 -2.00 -8.47 1.77
N HIS A 170 -1.40 -7.29 1.61
CA HIS A 170 -1.74 -6.30 0.59
C HIS A 170 -1.61 -6.89 -0.82
N GLU A 171 -0.45 -7.46 -1.15
CA GLU A 171 -0.22 -8.06 -2.47
C GLU A 171 -1.11 -9.30 -2.71
N LEU A 172 -1.37 -10.09 -1.67
CA LEU A 172 -2.32 -11.21 -1.79
C LEU A 172 -3.76 -10.72 -1.99
N GLY A 173 -4.14 -9.56 -1.45
CA GLY A 173 -5.41 -8.93 -1.76
C GLY A 173 -5.56 -8.60 -3.25
N HIS A 174 -4.49 -8.08 -3.87
CA HIS A 174 -4.45 -7.92 -5.33
C HIS A 174 -4.53 -9.27 -6.06
N THR A 175 -3.75 -10.27 -5.65
CA THR A 175 -3.78 -11.63 -6.24
C THR A 175 -5.18 -12.23 -6.19
N ILE A 176 -5.87 -12.12 -5.07
CA ILE A 176 -7.24 -12.62 -4.88
C ILE A 176 -8.19 -11.88 -5.82
N HIS A 177 -8.13 -10.55 -5.86
CA HIS A 177 -8.97 -9.76 -6.74
C HIS A 177 -8.76 -10.13 -8.21
N GLN A 178 -7.50 -10.28 -8.64
CA GLN A 178 -7.13 -10.70 -10.00
C GLN A 178 -7.65 -12.11 -10.31
N LYS A 179 -7.44 -13.10 -9.44
CA LYS A 179 -7.93 -14.47 -9.66
C LYS A 179 -9.45 -14.54 -9.78
N LEU A 180 -10.17 -13.72 -9.00
CA LEU A 180 -11.63 -13.67 -9.06
C LEU A 180 -12.12 -12.96 -10.33
N SER A 181 -11.39 -11.98 -10.85
CA SER A 181 -11.80 -11.24 -12.05
C SER A 181 -11.60 -12.02 -13.36
N TYR A 182 -10.74 -13.05 -13.38
CA TYR A 182 -10.47 -13.86 -14.58
C TYR A 182 -11.69 -14.56 -15.17
N ASN A 183 -12.74 -14.80 -14.37
CA ASN A 183 -13.97 -15.46 -14.82
C ASN A 183 -14.97 -14.51 -15.49
N VAL A 184 -14.73 -13.19 -15.51
CA VAL A 184 -15.68 -12.22 -16.08
C VAL A 184 -15.60 -12.20 -17.61
N SER A 185 -14.42 -11.87 -18.15
CA SER A 185 -14.01 -12.01 -19.56
C SER A 185 -12.67 -11.31 -19.74
N TYR A 186 -11.90 -11.68 -20.76
CA TYR A 186 -10.57 -11.12 -21.01
C TYR A 186 -10.55 -9.58 -21.11
N LEU A 187 -11.59 -8.97 -21.70
CA LEU A 187 -11.68 -7.51 -21.85
C LEU A 187 -12.16 -6.79 -20.57
N ASN A 188 -12.84 -7.49 -19.67
CA ASN A 188 -13.44 -6.90 -18.47
C ASN A 188 -12.76 -7.32 -17.15
N GLN A 189 -11.75 -8.18 -17.19
CA GLN A 189 -11.05 -8.65 -15.98
C GLN A 189 -10.10 -7.61 -15.38
N ASN A 190 -9.77 -6.54 -16.11
CA ASN A 190 -8.88 -5.49 -15.64
C ASN A 190 -9.62 -4.50 -14.75
N THR A 191 -9.04 -4.22 -13.59
CA THR A 191 -9.64 -3.34 -12.57
C THR A 191 -8.90 -2.00 -12.51
N PRO A 192 -9.62 -0.87 -12.43
CA PRO A 192 -9.01 0.43 -12.13
C PRO A 192 -8.25 0.44 -10.80
N LEU A 193 -7.22 1.28 -10.68
CA LEU A 193 -6.37 1.34 -9.47
C LEU A 193 -7.18 1.59 -8.19
N THR A 194 -8.17 2.47 -8.24
CA THR A 194 -9.03 2.79 -7.08
C THR A 194 -9.73 1.55 -6.51
N THR A 195 -10.24 0.68 -7.39
CA THR A 195 -10.86 -0.59 -6.98
C THR A 195 -9.84 -1.66 -6.62
N ALA A 196 -8.67 -1.67 -7.26
CA ALA A 196 -7.59 -2.60 -6.94
C ALA A 196 -7.07 -2.37 -5.52
N GLU A 197 -6.83 -1.11 -5.14
CA GLU A 197 -6.38 -0.71 -3.80
C GLU A 197 -7.43 -0.99 -2.71
N THR A 198 -8.72 -0.99 -3.06
CA THR A 198 -9.78 -1.37 -2.11
C THR A 198 -9.59 -2.83 -1.67
N ALA A 199 -9.26 -3.73 -2.60
CA ALA A 199 -9.05 -5.14 -2.27
C ALA A 199 -7.77 -5.38 -1.46
N SER A 200 -6.67 -4.72 -1.80
CA SER A 200 -5.40 -4.87 -1.08
C SER A 200 -5.46 -4.31 0.33
N VAL A 201 -6.01 -3.10 0.50
CA VAL A 201 -6.23 -2.51 1.84
C VAL A 201 -7.22 -3.33 2.66
N PHE A 202 -8.28 -3.86 2.04
CA PHE A 202 -9.22 -4.74 2.73
C PHE A 202 -8.53 -6.01 3.27
N ALA A 203 -7.72 -6.68 2.44
CA ALA A 203 -6.96 -7.86 2.85
C ALA A 203 -5.97 -7.54 3.99
N GLU A 204 -5.33 -6.38 3.94
CA GLU A 204 -4.48 -5.90 5.03
C GLU A 204 -5.28 -5.70 6.34
N MET A 205 -6.49 -5.16 6.25
CA MET A 205 -7.37 -4.94 7.41
C MET A 205 -7.90 -6.24 8.03
N LEU A 206 -8.13 -7.27 7.23
CA LEU A 206 -8.43 -8.61 7.76
C LEU A 206 -7.28 -9.13 8.63
N VAL A 207 -6.04 -8.99 8.16
CA VAL A 207 -4.86 -9.42 8.92
C VAL A 207 -4.64 -8.54 10.15
N PHE A 208 -4.84 -7.23 10.02
CA PHE A 208 -4.75 -6.29 11.13
C PHE A 208 -5.72 -6.65 12.26
N ASP A 209 -7.00 -6.85 11.95
CA ASP A 209 -8.01 -7.21 12.96
C ASP A 209 -7.70 -8.57 13.59
N PHE A 210 -7.28 -9.54 12.77
CA PHE A 210 -6.93 -10.87 13.25
C PHE A 210 -5.76 -10.89 14.25
N ILE A 211 -4.72 -10.07 14.03
CA ILE A 211 -3.60 -10.00 14.98
C ILE A 211 -3.94 -9.11 16.18
N LYS A 212 -4.68 -8.02 15.98
CA LYS A 212 -5.04 -7.05 17.02
C LYS A 212 -5.70 -7.73 18.20
N ASP A 213 -6.63 -8.65 17.96
CA ASP A 213 -7.39 -9.32 19.01
C ASP A 213 -6.55 -10.29 19.87
N LYS A 214 -5.32 -10.59 19.44
CA LYS A 214 -4.40 -11.52 20.12
C LYS A 214 -3.28 -10.81 20.88
N LEU A 215 -3.12 -9.50 20.72
CA LEU A 215 -1.99 -8.74 21.26
C LEU A 215 -2.28 -8.14 22.64
N LYS A 216 -1.23 -7.99 23.44
CA LYS A 216 -1.30 -7.25 24.72
C LYS A 216 -1.35 -5.75 24.46
N LYS A 217 -1.73 -4.98 25.48
CA LYS A 217 -1.93 -3.53 25.40
C LYS A 217 -0.69 -2.78 24.87
N GLU A 218 0.50 -3.17 25.31
CA GLU A 218 1.76 -2.53 24.89
C GLU A 218 2.07 -2.78 23.41
N GLU A 219 1.74 -3.98 22.92
CA GLU A 219 1.93 -4.38 21.52
C GLU A 219 0.86 -3.75 20.61
N LEU A 220 -0.36 -3.61 21.12
CA LEU A 220 -1.46 -2.90 20.45
C LEU A 220 -1.12 -1.44 20.18
N LEU A 221 -0.50 -0.74 21.14
CA LEU A 221 -0.11 0.66 20.93
C LEU A 221 0.89 0.79 19.76
N SER A 222 1.87 -0.11 19.71
CA SER A 222 2.83 -0.17 18.60
C SER A 222 2.15 -0.49 17.27
N LEU A 223 1.21 -1.43 17.28
CA LEU A 223 0.43 -1.81 16.09
C LEU A 223 -0.39 -0.64 15.54
N TYR A 224 -1.16 0.05 16.41
CA TYR A 224 -1.97 1.20 16.01
C TYR A 224 -1.13 2.36 15.49
N ALA A 225 -0.01 2.66 16.16
CA ALA A 225 0.89 3.73 15.74
C ALA A 225 1.45 3.48 14.34
N ASN A 226 1.97 2.27 14.09
CA ASN A 226 2.46 1.89 12.77
C ASN A 226 1.35 1.95 11.72
N LYS A 227 0.13 1.50 12.04
CA LYS A 227 -0.97 1.51 11.07
C LYS A 227 -1.44 2.93 10.71
N ILE A 228 -1.46 3.85 11.69
CA ILE A 228 -1.79 5.25 11.43
C ILE A 228 -0.72 5.92 10.57
N GLU A 229 0.54 5.50 10.68
CA GLU A 229 1.67 6.06 9.94
C GLU A 229 1.88 5.48 8.54
N ASP A 230 1.28 4.33 8.24
CA ASP A 230 1.39 3.65 6.94
C ASP A 230 0.33 4.12 5.92
N ILE A 231 -0.59 5.01 6.32
CA ILE A 231 -1.65 5.61 5.47
C ILE A 231 -1.19 6.94 4.85
#